data_AF-A0A963IAN5-F1
#
_entry.id   AF-A0A963IAN5-F1
#
_cell.length_a   1.000
_cell.length_b   1.000
_cell.length_c   1.000
_cell.angle_alpha   90.00
_cell.angle_beta   90.00
_cell.angle_gamma   90.00
#
_symmetry.space_group_name_H-M   'P 1'
#
loop_
_entity.id
_entity.type
_entity.pdbx_description
1 polymer ?
#
loop_
_entity_poly.entity_id
_entity_poly.type
_entity_poly.pdbx_seq_one_letter_code
_entity_poly.pdbx_strand_id
1 'polypeptide(L)'
;MNSTQGTHPAATLVCRCQGRIADAAAALAVASVEDGSVAVVDRLCRGGDSHGAAQIGCHREAPLLGAQADEDVPLRFFPAREYAAGGAAAAPRLAALIAMAQLPAPPPVDAVSYVSRGRVAILGAGPLALAWAQRLHGKADGQLQVTVFAEDESPLPAQTPRRVPVHRAREVAFEGWLGAFQIDWTPANAVDAAACTGCGACIASCSSDAIVRDGVAAYVDASRCNDKRRCVEVCEVGAIDFAFTPRRAEFDVVLDLADRP
;
A
#
# COMPACT_ATOMS: atom_id res chain seq x y z
N MET A 1 13.10 -46.36 18.64
CA MET A 1 11.97 -46.85 17.84
C MET A 1 10.84 -45.84 17.93
N ASN A 2 10.76 -44.91 16.99
CA ASN A 2 9.49 -44.47 16.44
C ASN A 2 9.76 -43.83 15.08
N SER A 3 9.85 -44.68 14.07
CA SER A 3 9.74 -44.29 12.67
C SER A 3 8.25 -44.21 12.36
N THR A 4 7.71 -43.00 12.22
CA THR A 4 6.38 -42.75 11.63
C THR A 4 6.61 -41.79 10.48
N GLN A 5 6.88 -42.31 9.29
CA GLN A 5 5.92 -42.74 8.27
C GLN A 5 5.89 -41.66 7.18
N GLY A 6 6.36 -42.06 6.00
CA GLY A 6 6.47 -41.19 4.83
C GLY A 6 5.12 -40.56 4.48
N THR A 7 5.18 -39.28 4.16
CA THR A 7 4.13 -38.56 3.45
C THR A 7 3.81 -39.29 2.16
N HIS A 8 2.68 -40.00 2.12
CA HIS A 8 2.10 -40.43 0.86
C HIS A 8 1.85 -39.17 0.02
N PRO A 9 2.28 -39.12 -1.25
CA PRO A 9 2.05 -37.96 -2.10
C PRO A 9 0.53 -37.75 -2.23
N ALA A 10 0.11 -36.51 -2.02
CA ALA A 10 -1.29 -36.15 -2.05
C ALA A 10 -1.88 -36.39 -3.46
N ALA A 11 -3.10 -36.93 -3.53
CA ALA A 11 -3.67 -37.33 -4.82
C ALA A 11 -3.93 -36.11 -5.71
N THR A 12 -3.35 -36.12 -6.91
CA THR A 12 -3.53 -35.08 -7.92
C THR A 12 -4.54 -35.54 -8.96
N LEU A 13 -5.62 -34.77 -9.18
CA LEU A 13 -6.58 -35.01 -10.26
C LEU A 13 -6.33 -34.03 -11.41
N VAL A 14 -6.25 -34.52 -12.64
CA VAL A 14 -6.21 -33.68 -13.86
C VAL A 14 -7.53 -33.85 -14.60
N CYS A 15 -8.36 -32.80 -14.61
CA CYS A 15 -9.63 -32.81 -15.33
C CYS A 15 -9.44 -32.41 -16.79
N ARG A 16 -9.89 -33.27 -17.71
CA ARG A 16 -9.71 -33.04 -19.15
C ARG A 16 -10.72 -32.09 -19.80
N CYS A 17 -11.74 -31.68 -19.06
CA CYS A 17 -12.78 -30.75 -19.50
C CYS A 17 -13.35 -31.11 -20.90
N GLN A 18 -13.90 -32.31 -21.05
CA GLN A 18 -14.47 -32.84 -22.30
C GLN A 18 -13.45 -32.91 -23.43
N GLY A 19 -12.24 -33.39 -23.12
CA GLY A 19 -11.17 -33.57 -24.09
C GLY A 19 -10.44 -32.30 -24.53
N ARG A 20 -10.67 -31.15 -23.88
CA ARG A 20 -9.86 -29.94 -24.12
C ARG A 20 -8.39 -30.13 -23.78
N ILE A 21 -8.11 -31.01 -22.80
CA ILE A 21 -6.79 -31.61 -22.61
C ILE A 21 -6.79 -32.96 -23.35
N ALA A 22 -5.91 -33.08 -24.34
CA ALA A 22 -5.79 -34.28 -25.16
C ALA A 22 -5.30 -35.48 -24.33
N ASP A 23 -5.79 -36.69 -24.64
CA ASP A 23 -5.37 -37.93 -23.99
C ASP A 23 -3.85 -38.11 -24.00
N ALA A 24 -3.24 -37.92 -25.17
CA ALA A 24 -1.80 -38.02 -25.33
C ALA A 24 -1.05 -37.01 -24.46
N ALA A 25 -1.58 -35.79 -24.30
CA ALA A 25 -0.94 -34.78 -23.46
C ALA A 25 -0.99 -35.16 -21.98
N ALA A 26 -2.15 -35.63 -21.50
CA ALA A 26 -2.34 -36.07 -20.13
C ALA A 26 -1.49 -37.31 -19.82
N ALA A 27 -1.47 -38.32 -20.70
CA ALA A 27 -0.69 -39.54 -20.52
C ALA A 27 0.83 -39.25 -20.47
N LEU A 28 1.34 -38.44 -21.41
CA LEU A 28 2.74 -38.04 -21.42
C LEU A 28 3.11 -37.21 -20.19
N ALA A 29 2.22 -36.30 -19.77
CA ALA A 29 2.47 -35.48 -18.59
C ALA A 29 2.56 -36.33 -17.32
N VAL A 30 1.59 -37.23 -17.10
CA VAL A 30 1.57 -38.16 -15.96
C VAL A 30 2.82 -39.03 -15.93
N ALA A 31 3.24 -39.57 -17.09
CA ALA A 31 4.45 -40.40 -17.18
C ALA A 31 5.76 -39.64 -16.90
N SER A 32 5.73 -38.30 -16.95
CA SER A 32 6.91 -37.45 -16.75
C SER A 32 7.03 -36.91 -15.32
N VAL A 33 6.07 -37.19 -14.43
CA VAL A 33 6.09 -36.73 -13.04
C VAL A 33 6.67 -37.85 -12.18
N GLU A 34 7.78 -37.57 -11.50
CA GLU A 34 8.57 -38.58 -10.77
C GLU A 34 7.95 -39.00 -9.43
N ASP A 35 6.96 -38.26 -8.91
CA ASP A 35 6.38 -38.51 -7.60
C ASP A 35 4.89 -38.16 -7.55
N GLY A 36 4.03 -39.13 -7.21
CA GLY A 36 2.63 -38.88 -6.89
C GLY A 36 1.59 -39.63 -7.72
N SER A 37 0.49 -40.02 -7.05
CA SER A 37 -0.69 -40.57 -7.72
C SER A 37 -1.40 -39.45 -8.48
N VAL A 38 -1.15 -39.37 -9.79
CA VAL A 38 -1.88 -38.49 -10.70
C VAL A 38 -2.96 -39.28 -11.41
N ALA A 39 -4.23 -38.92 -11.18
CA ALA A 39 -5.36 -39.52 -11.87
C ALA A 39 -5.93 -38.54 -12.91
N VAL A 40 -6.11 -39.04 -14.12
CA VAL A 40 -6.72 -38.27 -15.22
C VAL A 40 -8.22 -38.56 -15.21
N VAL A 41 -9.01 -37.52 -15.00
CA VAL A 41 -10.47 -37.58 -14.93
C VAL A 41 -11.09 -36.70 -16.00
N ASP A 42 -12.38 -36.85 -16.25
CA ASP A 42 -13.10 -35.96 -17.14
C ASP A 42 -14.42 -35.50 -16.55
N ARG A 43 -14.85 -34.29 -16.93
CA ARG A 43 -16.09 -33.65 -16.45
C ARG A 43 -16.22 -33.63 -14.92
N LEU A 44 -15.13 -33.41 -14.19
CA LEU A 44 -15.12 -33.41 -12.72
C LEU A 44 -16.19 -32.49 -12.11
N CYS A 45 -16.38 -31.29 -12.68
CA CYS A 45 -17.39 -30.32 -12.27
C CYS A 45 -18.86 -30.74 -12.54
N ARG A 46 -19.11 -31.90 -13.16
CA ARG A 46 -20.45 -32.42 -13.50
C ARG A 46 -20.78 -33.69 -12.71
N GLY A 47 -20.43 -33.70 -11.42
CA GLY A 47 -20.68 -34.83 -10.52
C GLY A 47 -19.59 -35.91 -10.56
N GLY A 48 -18.37 -35.54 -10.91
CA GLY A 48 -17.21 -36.41 -10.73
C GLY A 48 -16.78 -36.44 -9.27
N ASP A 49 -16.13 -37.54 -8.87
CA ASP A 49 -15.63 -37.72 -7.52
C ASP A 49 -14.28 -37.01 -7.35
N SER A 50 -14.17 -36.17 -6.32
CA SER A 50 -12.93 -35.48 -5.94
C SER A 50 -12.45 -35.83 -4.52
N HIS A 51 -13.08 -36.80 -3.87
CA HIS A 51 -12.72 -37.21 -2.51
C HIS A 51 -11.26 -37.70 -2.45
N GLY A 52 -10.53 -37.25 -1.43
CA GLY A 52 -9.13 -37.58 -1.21
C GLY A 52 -8.14 -36.87 -2.14
N ALA A 53 -8.61 -36.06 -3.10
CA ALA A 53 -7.73 -35.20 -3.88
C ALA A 53 -7.22 -34.04 -3.02
N ALA A 54 -5.94 -33.69 -3.17
CA ALA A 54 -5.39 -32.47 -2.60
C ALA A 54 -5.05 -31.43 -3.67
N GLN A 55 -4.79 -31.88 -4.90
CA GLN A 55 -4.59 -30.99 -6.04
C GLN A 55 -5.57 -31.33 -7.17
N ILE A 56 -6.16 -30.30 -7.77
CA ILE A 56 -7.11 -30.43 -8.87
C ILE A 56 -6.75 -29.50 -10.03
N GLY A 57 -6.47 -30.09 -11.19
CA GLY A 57 -6.24 -29.42 -12.45
C GLY A 57 -7.55 -28.95 -13.10
N CYS A 58 -8.27 -28.03 -12.45
CA CYS A 58 -9.54 -27.48 -12.91
C CYS A 58 -9.78 -26.07 -12.34
N HIS A 59 -8.82 -25.15 -12.51
CA HIS A 59 -8.85 -23.83 -11.86
C HIS A 59 -10.13 -23.01 -12.13
N ARG A 60 -10.67 -23.06 -13.36
CA ARG A 60 -11.90 -22.33 -13.70
C ARG A 60 -13.12 -22.75 -12.89
N GLU A 61 -13.18 -24.00 -12.45
CA GLU A 61 -14.27 -24.55 -11.66
C GLU A 61 -13.90 -24.71 -10.17
N ALA A 62 -12.81 -24.07 -9.72
CA ALA A 62 -12.34 -24.12 -8.33
C ALA A 62 -13.40 -23.70 -7.29
N PRO A 63 -14.23 -22.64 -7.50
CA PRO A 63 -15.26 -22.29 -6.52
C PRO A 63 -16.33 -23.39 -6.35
N LEU A 64 -16.71 -24.08 -7.43
CA LEU A 64 -17.71 -25.14 -7.39
C LEU A 64 -17.15 -26.40 -6.72
N LEU A 65 -15.94 -26.81 -7.10
CA LEU A 65 -15.29 -28.00 -6.57
C LEU A 65 -14.86 -27.80 -5.10
N GLY A 66 -14.41 -26.60 -4.75
CA GLY A 66 -14.09 -26.23 -3.36
C GLY A 66 -15.30 -26.27 -2.44
N ALA A 67 -16.48 -25.87 -2.92
CA ALA A 67 -17.72 -25.97 -2.15
C ALA A 67 -18.21 -27.42 -1.93
N GLN A 68 -17.67 -28.38 -2.68
CA GLN A 68 -17.99 -29.81 -2.59
C GLN A 68 -16.93 -30.60 -1.83
N ALA A 69 -15.83 -29.96 -1.46
CA ALA A 69 -14.71 -30.59 -0.79
C ALA A 69 -15.00 -30.80 0.70
N ASP A 70 -14.34 -31.79 1.29
CA ASP A 70 -14.31 -31.95 2.74
C ASP A 70 -13.69 -30.71 3.39
N GLU A 71 -14.31 -30.17 4.44
CA GLU A 71 -13.86 -28.92 5.11
C GLU A 71 -12.41 -28.99 5.62
N ASP A 72 -11.92 -30.19 5.93
CA ASP A 72 -10.60 -30.44 6.52
C ASP A 72 -9.46 -30.66 5.50
N VAL A 73 -9.77 -30.71 4.19
CA VAL A 73 -8.77 -30.96 3.14
C VAL A 73 -8.58 -29.71 2.27
N PRO A 74 -7.49 -28.94 2.46
CA PRO A 74 -7.23 -27.76 1.65
C PRO A 74 -6.93 -28.14 0.19
N LEU A 75 -7.91 -27.94 -0.68
CA LEU A 75 -7.76 -28.17 -2.12
C LEU A 75 -6.91 -27.08 -2.77
N ARG A 76 -5.90 -27.49 -3.53
CA ARG A 76 -5.12 -26.61 -4.40
C ARG A 76 -5.54 -26.81 -5.85
N PHE A 77 -5.81 -25.70 -6.54
CA PHE A 77 -6.22 -25.75 -7.94
C PHE A 77 -5.11 -25.25 -8.86
N PHE A 78 -4.89 -25.92 -9.98
CA PHE A 78 -3.97 -25.45 -11.03
C PHE A 78 -4.67 -25.38 -12.39
N PRO A 79 -4.24 -24.45 -13.27
CA PRO A 79 -4.93 -24.12 -14.51
C PRO A 79 -4.58 -25.09 -15.66
N ALA A 80 -4.89 -26.37 -15.48
CA ALA A 80 -4.55 -27.42 -16.44
C ALA A 80 -5.18 -27.15 -17.83
N ARG A 81 -6.45 -26.75 -17.88
CA ARG A 81 -7.16 -26.50 -19.14
C ARG A 81 -6.63 -25.29 -19.88
N GLU A 82 -6.35 -24.21 -19.16
CA GLU A 82 -5.95 -22.91 -19.72
C GLU A 82 -4.58 -23.00 -20.39
N TYR A 83 -3.68 -23.78 -19.80
CA TYR A 83 -2.30 -23.85 -20.24
C TYR A 83 -1.99 -25.15 -20.99
N ALA A 84 -2.70 -26.25 -20.76
CA ALA A 84 -2.47 -27.52 -21.45
C ALA A 84 -3.43 -27.80 -22.63
N ALA A 85 -4.17 -26.79 -23.09
CA ALA A 85 -4.85 -26.86 -24.39
C ALA A 85 -3.80 -26.80 -25.52
N GLY A 86 -3.91 -27.69 -26.52
CA GLY A 86 -2.96 -27.70 -27.66
C GLY A 86 -2.49 -29.07 -28.14
N GLY A 87 -3.17 -30.16 -27.77
CA GLY A 87 -2.76 -31.51 -28.20
C GLY A 87 -1.52 -32.03 -27.47
N ALA A 88 -0.86 -33.05 -28.01
CA ALA A 88 0.26 -33.73 -27.36
C ALA A 88 1.45 -32.79 -27.03
N ALA A 89 1.66 -31.73 -27.81
CA ALA A 89 2.73 -30.75 -27.58
C ALA A 89 2.58 -29.99 -26.24
N ALA A 90 1.39 -30.01 -25.63
CA ALA A 90 1.14 -29.38 -24.34
C ALA A 90 1.59 -30.24 -23.13
N ALA A 91 2.00 -31.49 -23.34
CA ALA A 91 2.39 -32.41 -22.27
C ALA A 91 3.47 -31.87 -21.32
N PRO A 92 4.59 -31.26 -21.79
CA PRO A 92 5.62 -30.76 -20.88
C PRO A 92 5.11 -29.63 -19.97
N ARG A 93 4.21 -28.78 -20.49
CA ARG A 93 3.61 -27.71 -19.72
C ARG A 93 2.62 -28.27 -18.68
N LEU A 94 1.85 -29.29 -19.03
CA LEU A 94 0.97 -29.97 -18.08
C LEU A 94 1.76 -30.68 -16.98
N ALA A 95 2.88 -31.34 -17.32
CA ALA A 95 3.78 -31.97 -16.35
C ALA A 95 4.34 -30.93 -15.36
N ALA A 96 4.79 -29.77 -15.86
CA ALA A 96 5.29 -28.68 -15.03
C ALA A 96 4.22 -28.15 -14.06
N LEU A 97 2.96 -28.02 -14.51
CA LEU A 97 1.86 -27.59 -13.65
C LEU A 97 1.52 -28.61 -12.57
N ILE A 98 1.55 -29.90 -12.91
CA ILE A 98 1.36 -30.99 -11.93
C ILE A 98 2.47 -30.94 -10.87
N ALA A 99 3.72 -30.86 -11.30
CA ALA A 99 4.87 -30.78 -10.39
C ALA A 99 4.79 -29.55 -9.47
N MET A 100 4.43 -28.38 -10.01
CA MET A 100 4.20 -27.17 -9.21
C MET A 100 3.09 -27.34 -8.18
N ALA A 101 2.00 -28.02 -8.52
CA ALA A 101 0.89 -28.25 -7.61
C ALA A 101 1.27 -29.22 -6.47
N GLN A 102 2.19 -30.15 -6.73
CA GLN A 102 2.71 -31.12 -5.77
C GLN A 102 3.76 -30.56 -4.82
N LEU A 103 4.25 -29.34 -5.05
CA LEU A 103 5.17 -28.68 -4.12
C LEU A 103 4.54 -28.59 -2.72
N PRO A 104 5.33 -28.76 -1.64
CA PRO A 104 4.84 -28.55 -0.28
C PRO A 104 4.27 -27.13 -0.13
N ALA A 105 3.31 -26.98 0.78
CA ALA A 105 2.81 -25.65 1.11
C ALA A 105 3.99 -24.77 1.56
N PRO A 106 4.09 -23.51 1.10
CA PRO A 106 5.12 -22.62 1.59
C PRO A 106 4.98 -22.49 3.11
N PRO A 107 6.09 -22.34 3.86
CA PRO A 107 6.01 -22.08 5.28
C PRO A 107 5.14 -20.83 5.52
N PRO A 108 4.31 -20.81 6.59
CA PRO A 108 3.51 -19.64 6.91
C PRO A 108 4.45 -18.44 7.06
N VAL A 109 4.11 -17.35 6.38
CA VAL A 109 4.79 -16.07 6.55
C VAL A 109 4.05 -15.27 7.60
N ASP A 110 4.78 -14.50 8.41
CA ASP A 110 4.16 -13.61 9.38
C ASP A 110 3.27 -12.60 8.65
N ALA A 111 1.96 -12.68 8.91
CA ALA A 111 1.04 -11.66 8.45
C ALA A 111 1.24 -10.43 9.35
N VAL A 112 1.73 -9.33 8.78
CA VAL A 112 1.88 -8.07 9.52
C VAL A 112 0.48 -7.48 9.71
N SER A 113 -0.04 -7.50 10.94
CA SER A 113 -1.27 -6.78 11.26
C SER A 113 -0.99 -5.27 11.33
N TYR A 114 -1.84 -4.47 10.68
CA TYR A 114 -1.78 -3.01 10.73
C TYR A 114 -2.96 -2.45 11.52
N VAL A 115 -2.69 -1.54 12.46
CA VAL A 115 -3.68 -0.73 13.17
C VAL A 115 -3.41 0.74 12.90
N SER A 116 -4.37 1.44 12.29
CA SER A 116 -4.28 2.88 12.03
C SER A 116 -4.75 3.69 13.25
N ARG A 117 -4.08 4.80 13.54
CA ARG A 117 -4.56 5.86 14.44
C ARG A 117 -5.20 7.02 13.66
N GLY A 118 -5.38 6.88 12.34
CA GLY A 118 -5.98 7.89 11.47
C GLY A 118 -5.08 9.08 11.14
N ARG A 119 -3.77 9.00 11.39
CA ARG A 119 -2.82 10.09 11.10
C ARG A 119 -2.45 10.07 9.62
N VAL A 120 -2.81 11.12 8.89
CA VAL A 120 -2.57 11.24 7.45
C VAL A 120 -1.66 12.43 7.17
N ALA A 121 -0.57 12.20 6.46
CA ALA A 121 0.26 13.24 5.88
C ALA A 121 -0.09 13.45 4.41
N ILE A 122 -0.16 14.70 3.96
CA ILE A 122 -0.28 15.07 2.55
C ILE A 122 0.91 15.95 2.18
N LEU A 123 1.68 15.54 1.18
CA LEU A 123 2.83 16.27 0.65
C LEU A 123 2.46 16.91 -0.69
N GLY A 124 2.98 18.10 -0.99
CA GLY A 124 2.92 18.69 -2.34
C GLY A 124 2.46 20.14 -2.38
N ALA A 125 2.05 20.60 -3.57
CA ALA A 125 1.67 21.99 -3.81
C ALA A 125 0.49 22.44 -2.92
N GLY A 126 0.67 23.59 -2.26
CA GLY A 126 -0.25 24.12 -1.23
C GLY A 126 -1.74 24.04 -1.59
N PRO A 127 -2.20 24.57 -2.75
CA PRO A 127 -3.61 24.52 -3.14
C PRO A 127 -4.19 23.11 -3.29
N LEU A 128 -3.46 22.19 -3.96
CA LEU A 128 -3.92 20.83 -4.21
C LEU A 128 -3.93 20.01 -2.91
N ALA A 129 -2.84 20.08 -2.14
CA ALA A 129 -2.72 19.38 -0.86
C ALA A 129 -3.81 19.83 0.13
N LEU A 130 -4.09 21.13 0.20
CA LEU A 130 -5.16 21.65 1.06
C LEU A 130 -6.56 21.25 0.59
N ALA A 131 -6.82 21.21 -0.72
CA ALA A 131 -8.10 20.74 -1.24
C ALA A 131 -8.38 19.28 -0.85
N TRP A 132 -7.36 18.43 -0.87
CA TRP A 132 -7.47 17.05 -0.37
C TRP A 132 -7.59 16.98 1.14
N ALA A 133 -6.82 17.78 1.88
CA ALA A 133 -6.89 17.81 3.33
C ALA A 133 -8.30 18.16 3.83
N GLN A 134 -8.97 19.13 3.20
CA GLN A 134 -10.36 19.47 3.51
C GLN A 134 -11.34 18.32 3.27
N ARG A 135 -11.12 17.50 2.23
CA ARG A 135 -12.00 16.37 1.90
C ARG A 135 -11.80 15.19 2.85
N LEU A 136 -10.57 14.99 3.32
CA LEU A 136 -10.18 13.83 4.11
C LEU A 136 -10.28 14.07 5.62
N HIS A 137 -10.02 15.29 6.08
CA HIS A 137 -10.06 15.61 7.50
C HIS A 137 -11.45 15.32 8.09
N GLY A 138 -11.48 14.56 9.19
CA GLY A 138 -12.70 14.14 9.86
C GLY A 138 -13.50 13.05 9.14
N LYS A 139 -12.99 12.47 8.05
CA LYS A 139 -13.57 11.25 7.45
C LYS A 139 -13.32 10.02 8.33
N ALA A 140 -13.91 8.89 7.94
CA ALA A 140 -13.96 7.67 8.74
C ALA A 140 -14.49 7.96 10.16
N ASP A 141 -15.72 8.50 10.23
CA ASP A 141 -16.39 8.86 11.49
C ASP A 141 -15.54 9.75 12.43
N GLY A 142 -14.82 10.73 11.85
CA GLY A 142 -14.00 11.67 12.59
C GLY A 142 -12.59 11.16 12.92
N GLN A 143 -12.19 9.99 12.44
CA GLN A 143 -10.89 9.38 12.80
C GLN A 143 -9.71 9.98 12.03
N LEU A 144 -9.91 10.50 10.81
CA LEU A 144 -8.80 11.01 10.01
C LEU A 144 -8.32 12.40 10.46
N GLN A 145 -7.09 12.45 10.94
CA GLN A 145 -6.35 13.64 11.32
C GLN A 145 -5.29 13.93 10.26
N VAL A 146 -5.53 14.98 9.46
CA VAL A 146 -4.68 15.32 8.32
C VAL A 146 -3.71 16.43 8.69
N THR A 147 -2.44 16.26 8.32
CA THR A 147 -1.39 17.30 8.34
C THR A 147 -0.88 17.51 6.92
N VAL A 148 -0.71 18.78 6.54
CA VAL A 148 -0.22 19.15 5.20
C VAL A 148 1.23 19.61 5.29
N PHE A 149 2.08 19.10 4.41
CA PHE A 149 3.43 19.57 4.15
C PHE A 149 3.44 20.24 2.79
N ALA A 150 3.26 21.56 2.80
CA ALA A 150 3.18 22.37 1.60
C ALA A 150 4.59 22.78 1.14
N GLU A 151 4.81 22.71 -0.16
CA GLU A 151 5.99 23.29 -0.80
C GLU A 151 6.06 24.81 -0.59
N ASP A 152 7.28 25.36 -0.55
CA ASP A 152 7.51 26.76 -0.21
C ASP A 152 6.98 27.76 -1.25
N GLU A 153 7.16 27.46 -2.54
CA GLU A 153 6.91 28.41 -3.63
C GLU A 153 5.42 28.66 -3.91
N SER A 154 4.55 27.77 -3.42
CA SER A 154 3.11 27.87 -3.66
C SER A 154 2.43 28.69 -2.56
N PRO A 155 1.69 29.78 -2.88
CA PRO A 155 0.89 30.50 -1.90
C PRO A 155 -0.14 29.59 -1.23
N LEU A 156 -0.32 29.76 0.07
CA LEU A 156 -1.37 29.06 0.80
C LEU A 156 -2.72 29.77 0.57
N PRO A 157 -3.79 29.05 0.25
CA PRO A 157 -5.12 29.63 0.14
C PRO A 157 -5.56 30.24 1.48
N ALA A 158 -6.20 31.41 1.42
CA ALA A 158 -6.77 32.08 2.59
C ALA A 158 -7.97 31.30 3.12
N GLN A 159 -7.77 30.56 4.20
CA GLN A 159 -8.83 29.81 4.87
C GLN A 159 -8.84 30.11 6.37
N THR A 160 -9.89 30.78 6.84
CA THR A 160 -10.12 31.07 8.27
C THR A 160 -11.44 30.41 8.72
N PRO A 161 -11.45 29.61 9.81
CA PRO A 161 -10.28 29.11 10.54
C PRO A 161 -9.51 28.05 9.73
N ARG A 162 -8.21 27.95 9.96
CA ARG A 162 -7.40 26.85 9.43
C ARG A 162 -7.83 25.55 10.10
N ARG A 163 -8.36 24.61 9.31
CA ARG A 163 -8.94 23.34 9.82
C ARG A 163 -7.92 22.25 10.08
N VAL A 164 -6.77 22.32 9.43
CA VAL A 164 -5.70 21.32 9.48
C VAL A 164 -4.36 21.99 9.72
N PRO A 165 -3.42 21.37 10.47
CA PRO A 165 -2.04 21.83 10.53
C PRO A 165 -1.42 21.87 9.12
N VAL A 166 -0.68 22.93 8.81
CA VAL A 166 0.07 23.08 7.56
C VAL A 166 1.47 23.55 7.88
N HIS A 167 2.46 22.78 7.46
CA HIS A 167 3.87 23.14 7.51
C HIS A 167 4.35 23.51 6.12
N ARG A 168 5.05 24.64 5.99
CA ARG A 168 5.89 24.87 4.81
C ARG A 168 7.17 24.08 4.99
N ALA A 169 7.41 23.11 4.11
CA ALA A 169 8.44 22.10 4.30
C ALA A 169 9.34 21.99 3.06
N ARG A 170 10.63 21.75 3.31
CA ARG A 170 11.63 21.35 2.32
C ARG A 170 12.40 20.14 2.85
N GLU A 171 13.14 19.47 1.97
CA GLU A 171 13.93 18.28 2.34
C GLU A 171 13.06 17.22 3.04
N VAL A 172 11.85 17.02 2.53
CA VAL A 172 10.92 16.04 3.10
C VAL A 172 11.40 14.64 2.75
N ALA A 173 11.57 13.81 3.77
CA ALA A 173 11.92 12.40 3.61
C ALA A 173 10.97 11.56 4.47
N PHE A 174 10.63 10.36 4.01
CA PHE A 174 9.83 9.43 4.79
C PHE A 174 10.29 7.99 4.63
N GLU A 175 10.16 7.23 5.70
CA GLU A 175 10.47 5.81 5.75
C GLU A 175 9.35 5.06 6.48
N GLY A 176 9.34 3.73 6.33
CA GLY A 176 8.39 2.85 7.02
C GLY A 176 7.40 2.18 6.07
N TRP A 177 6.24 1.82 6.62
CA TRP A 177 5.17 1.11 5.92
C TRP A 177 3.81 1.63 6.39
N LEU A 178 2.73 1.16 5.74
CA LEU A 178 1.37 1.51 6.09
C LEU A 178 1.13 1.33 7.59
N GLY A 179 0.89 2.45 8.29
CA GLY A 179 0.69 2.51 9.73
C GLY A 179 1.85 2.91 10.61
N ALA A 180 3.03 3.01 10.05
CA ALA A 180 4.25 3.29 10.78
C ALA A 180 5.21 4.09 9.90
N PHE A 181 4.71 5.17 9.28
CA PHE A 181 5.56 6.11 8.57
C PHE A 181 6.18 7.10 9.54
N GLN A 182 7.46 7.35 9.37
CA GLN A 182 8.17 8.46 10.01
C GLN A 182 8.51 9.46 8.91
N ILE A 183 8.11 10.71 9.09
CA ILE A 183 8.39 11.81 8.17
C ILE A 183 9.33 12.79 8.85
N ASP A 184 10.43 13.09 8.16
CA ASP A 184 11.41 14.11 8.49
C ASP A 184 11.26 15.29 7.53
N TRP A 185 11.36 16.52 8.04
CA TRP A 185 11.34 17.72 7.21
C TRP A 185 12.10 18.89 7.84
N THR A 186 12.59 19.77 6.98
CA THR A 186 13.13 21.07 7.37
C THR A 186 12.07 22.14 7.11
N PRO A 187 11.77 23.07 8.05
CA PRO A 187 10.90 24.20 7.77
C PRO A 187 11.42 25.01 6.58
N ALA A 188 10.55 25.33 5.61
CA ALA A 188 10.96 26.12 4.45
C ALA A 188 10.86 27.63 4.69
N ASN A 189 10.00 28.05 5.63
CA ASN A 189 9.87 29.44 6.05
C ASN A 189 10.12 29.59 7.55
N ALA A 190 10.56 30.78 7.97
CA ALA A 190 10.77 31.08 9.39
C ALA A 190 9.46 31.12 10.19
N VAL A 191 8.32 31.33 9.53
CA VAL A 191 7.00 31.26 10.18
C VAL A 191 6.48 29.83 10.14
N ASP A 192 6.25 29.24 11.31
CA ASP A 192 5.46 28.03 11.44
C ASP A 192 3.98 28.35 11.21
N ALA A 193 3.53 28.06 10.00
CA ALA A 193 2.15 28.34 9.62
C ALA A 193 1.14 27.56 10.49
N ALA A 194 1.49 26.39 11.04
CA ALA A 194 0.60 25.62 11.90
C ALA A 194 0.35 26.31 13.25
N ALA A 195 1.33 27.08 13.75
CA ALA A 195 1.25 27.83 15.01
C ALA A 195 0.82 29.29 14.83
N CYS A 196 1.00 29.86 13.63
CA CYS A 196 0.70 31.26 13.36
C CYS A 196 -0.81 31.57 13.47
N THR A 197 -1.16 32.55 14.31
CA THR A 197 -2.55 33.02 14.48
C THR A 197 -2.99 34.04 13.43
N GLY A 198 -2.06 34.56 12.63
CA GLY A 198 -2.35 35.58 11.62
C GLY A 198 -2.61 36.98 12.16
N CYS A 199 -2.24 37.29 13.41
CA CYS A 199 -2.50 38.59 14.06
C CYS A 199 -1.86 39.80 13.35
N GLY A 200 -0.77 39.59 12.62
CA GLY A 200 -0.11 40.64 11.82
C GLY A 200 0.88 41.54 12.58
N ALA A 201 1.14 41.31 13.88
CA ALA A 201 2.10 42.09 14.65
C ALA A 201 3.52 42.08 14.03
N CYS A 202 3.96 40.92 13.55
CA CYS A 202 5.24 40.77 12.87
C CYS A 202 5.34 41.62 11.58
N ILE A 203 4.26 41.69 10.80
CA ILE A 203 4.19 42.49 9.56
C ILE A 203 4.39 43.96 9.90
N ALA A 204 3.64 44.50 10.87
CA ALA A 204 3.75 45.90 11.30
C ALA A 204 5.13 46.25 11.88
N SER A 205 5.84 45.27 12.47
CA SER A 205 7.16 45.46 13.08
C SER A 205 8.32 45.41 12.07
N CYS A 206 8.10 44.92 10.84
CA CYS A 206 9.17 44.66 9.89
C CYS A 206 9.62 45.95 9.19
N SER A 207 10.88 46.35 9.40
CA SER A 207 11.43 47.59 8.80
C SER A 207 11.79 47.49 7.32
N SER A 208 11.84 46.28 6.75
CA SER A 208 12.19 46.05 5.34
C SER A 208 11.01 45.57 4.50
N ASP A 209 9.80 45.57 5.07
CA ASP A 209 8.57 45.08 4.43
C ASP A 209 8.71 43.65 3.87
N ALA A 210 9.57 42.84 4.49
CA ALA A 210 9.88 41.48 4.07
C ALA A 210 8.83 40.46 4.48
N ILE A 211 7.86 40.84 5.32
CA ILE A 211 6.84 39.91 5.82
C ILE A 211 5.51 40.23 5.18
N VAL A 212 4.94 39.26 4.47
CA VAL A 212 3.64 39.36 3.80
C VAL A 212 2.64 38.39 4.41
N ARG A 213 1.36 38.58 4.10
CA ARG A 213 0.31 37.63 4.45
C ARG A 213 0.20 36.57 3.37
N ASP A 214 0.27 35.32 3.79
CA ASP A 214 0.19 34.12 2.96
C ASP A 214 -0.93 33.22 3.48
N GLY A 215 -2.07 33.29 2.79
CA GLY A 215 -3.34 32.81 3.32
C GLY A 215 -3.68 33.48 4.64
N VAL A 216 -3.69 32.71 5.73
CA VAL A 216 -3.92 33.22 7.10
C VAL A 216 -2.65 33.41 7.91
N ALA A 217 -1.52 32.84 7.47
CA ALA A 217 -0.24 32.94 8.16
C ALA A 217 0.58 34.13 7.63
N ALA A 218 1.58 34.54 8.39
CA ALA A 218 2.63 35.40 7.87
C ALA A 218 3.66 34.56 7.08
N TYR A 219 4.37 35.19 6.16
CA TYR A 219 5.44 34.59 5.38
C TYR A 219 6.62 35.57 5.29
N VAL A 220 7.83 35.11 5.58
CA VAL A 220 9.05 35.91 5.43
C VAL A 220 9.66 35.70 4.05
N ASP A 221 9.77 36.77 3.26
CA ASP A 221 10.60 36.84 2.07
C ASP A 221 12.07 36.99 2.47
N ALA A 222 12.82 35.89 2.33
CA ALA A 222 14.24 35.85 2.69
C ALA A 222 15.10 36.83 1.87
N SER A 223 14.71 37.16 0.63
CA SER A 223 15.46 38.07 -0.23
C SER A 223 15.38 39.53 0.22
N ARG A 224 14.31 39.87 0.97
CA ARG A 224 14.04 41.22 1.50
C ARG A 224 14.34 41.33 3.00
N CYS A 225 14.50 40.21 3.68
CA CYS A 225 14.80 40.18 5.11
C CYS A 225 16.17 40.82 5.37
N ASN A 226 16.22 41.79 6.28
CA ASN A 226 17.45 42.45 6.71
C ASN A 226 17.90 42.01 8.12
N ASP A 227 17.39 40.87 8.59
CA ASP A 227 17.87 40.18 9.79
C ASP A 227 17.76 40.97 11.11
N LYS A 228 16.90 41.98 11.16
CA LYS A 228 16.63 42.73 12.41
C LYS A 228 15.88 41.93 13.47
N ARG A 229 15.20 40.85 13.08
CA ARG A 229 14.56 39.85 13.97
C ARG A 229 13.50 40.36 14.97
N ARG A 230 13.08 41.63 14.86
CA ARG A 230 11.97 42.20 15.65
C ARG A 230 10.67 41.38 15.55
N CYS A 231 10.43 40.73 14.41
CA CYS A 231 9.27 39.86 14.22
C CYS A 231 9.20 38.71 15.24
N VAL A 232 10.35 38.21 15.72
CA VAL A 232 10.42 37.17 16.76
C VAL A 232 9.97 37.72 18.10
N GLU A 233 10.44 38.93 18.47
CA GLU A 233 10.12 39.60 19.73
C GLU A 233 8.63 39.89 19.89
N VAL A 234 7.95 40.25 18.80
CA VAL A 234 6.51 40.59 18.80
C VAL A 234 5.59 39.37 18.60
N CYS A 235 6.15 38.18 18.39
CA CYS A 235 5.36 36.98 18.17
C CYS A 235 5.03 36.28 19.49
N GLU A 236 3.90 36.64 20.10
CA GLU A 236 3.48 36.10 21.41
C GLU A 236 3.26 34.57 21.42
N VAL A 237 2.90 33.98 20.28
CA VAL A 237 2.68 32.53 20.14
C VAL A 237 3.95 31.75 19.78
N GLY A 238 5.09 32.42 19.62
CA GLY A 238 6.37 31.77 19.29
C GLY A 238 6.39 31.08 17.93
N ALA A 239 5.57 31.53 16.97
CA ALA A 239 5.46 30.90 15.65
C ALA A 239 6.58 31.30 14.66
N ILE A 240 7.56 32.12 15.07
CA ILE A 240 8.63 32.59 14.17
C ILE A 240 9.99 32.15 14.72
N ASP A 241 10.70 31.33 13.95
CA ASP A 241 12.04 30.82 14.26
C ASP A 241 12.88 30.72 12.97
N PHE A 242 14.08 31.28 13.00
CA PHE A 242 15.03 31.29 11.87
C PHE A 242 16.10 30.19 11.98
N ALA A 243 16.02 29.30 12.99
CA ALA A 243 16.96 28.20 13.14
C ALA A 243 16.76 27.07 12.11
N PHE A 244 15.56 26.97 11.51
CA PHE A 244 15.20 25.92 10.56
C PHE A 244 15.55 24.50 11.05
N THR A 245 15.32 24.25 12.34
CA THR A 245 15.68 22.97 12.95
C THR A 245 14.85 21.85 12.31
N PRO A 246 15.50 20.75 11.83
CA PRO A 246 14.79 19.59 11.29
C PRO A 246 13.79 19.02 12.29
N ARG A 247 12.65 18.57 11.79
CA ARG A 247 11.52 18.06 12.57
C ARG A 247 11.15 16.66 12.10
N ARG A 248 10.55 15.90 13.01
CA ARG A 248 10.12 14.53 12.81
C ARG A 248 8.74 14.29 13.38
N ALA A 249 7.91 13.55 12.66
CA ALA A 249 6.60 13.12 13.13
C ALA A 249 6.18 11.78 12.51
N GLU A 250 5.28 11.08 13.19
CA GLU A 250 4.77 9.79 12.76
C GLU A 250 3.39 9.90 12.12
N PHE A 251 3.16 9.13 11.06
CA PHE A 251 1.91 9.04 10.33
C PHE A 251 1.57 7.59 9.98
N ASP A 252 0.30 7.35 9.70
CA ASP A 252 -0.19 6.02 9.34
C ASP A 252 -0.31 5.90 7.81
N VAL A 253 -0.58 7.02 7.13
CA VAL A 253 -0.67 7.10 5.67
C VAL A 253 0.04 8.36 5.18
N VAL A 254 0.79 8.25 4.09
CA VAL A 254 1.37 9.37 3.36
C VAL A 254 0.73 9.43 1.98
N LEU A 255 0.18 10.58 1.62
CA LEU A 255 -0.29 10.90 0.28
C LEU A 255 0.68 11.90 -0.33
N ASP A 256 1.54 11.41 -1.22
CA ASP A 256 2.45 12.28 -1.96
C ASP A 256 1.76 12.80 -3.22
N LEU A 257 1.55 14.12 -3.26
CA LEU A 257 0.97 14.84 -4.38
C LEU A 257 1.98 15.83 -4.99
N ALA A 258 3.27 15.71 -4.65
CA ALA A 258 4.30 16.54 -5.23
C ALA A 258 4.51 16.18 -6.72
N ASP A 259 4.80 17.18 -7.55
CA ASP A 259 5.08 16.96 -8.98
C ASP A 259 6.42 16.24 -9.20
N ARG A 260 7.27 16.20 -8.17
CA ARG A 260 8.57 15.51 -8.16
C ARG A 260 8.59 14.51 -7.00
N PRO A 261 8.86 13.22 -7.26
CA PRO A 261 9.02 12.20 -6.23
C PRO A 261 10.32 12.37 -5.44
#